data_AF-A0A0M0W618-F1
#
_entry.id   AF-A0A0M0W618-F1
#
_cell.length_a   1.000
_cell.length_b   1.000
_cell.length_c   1.000
_cell.angle_alpha   90.00
_cell.angle_beta   90.00
_cell.angle_gamma   90.00
#
_symmetry.space_group_name_H-M   'P 1'
#
loop_
_entity.id
_entity.type
_entity.pdbx_description
1 polymer ?
#
loop_
_entity_poly.entity_id
_entity_poly.type
_entity_poly.pdbx_seq_one_letter_code
_entity_poly.pdbx_strand_id
1 'polypeptide(L)'
;MSVKDIIKKIKDMPNCLVFPPDGVPKTEGNLELPADVQDFYEVCGGVKLFQNADYKINIVPPQEFIMANPMIVGEKCESDISSYWYIVADDGNGEFLTIDLGGNRKGRCYDSFYDRHGVVGDSKIIAFSFTELLDRLIQNEGQYWYWLNEHFNLGDAYDEID
;
A
#
# COMPACT_ATOMS: atom_id res chain seq x y z
N MET A 1 1.87 -10.37 13.87
CA MET A 1 2.33 -11.42 12.94
C MET A 1 3.46 -10.85 12.12
N SER A 2 4.49 -11.61 11.72
CA SER A 2 5.53 -11.05 10.85
C SER A 2 5.07 -11.06 9.39
N VAL A 3 5.64 -10.19 8.54
CA VAL A 3 5.36 -10.21 7.10
C VAL A 3 5.73 -11.56 6.47
N LYS A 4 6.82 -12.20 6.93
CA LYS A 4 7.27 -13.52 6.47
C LYS A 4 6.25 -14.61 6.77
N ASP A 5 5.53 -14.51 7.89
CA ASP A 5 4.45 -15.45 8.23
C ASP A 5 3.20 -15.21 7.38
N ILE A 6 2.87 -13.95 7.10
CA ILE A 6 1.75 -13.61 6.20
C ILE A 6 2.01 -14.17 4.80
N ILE A 7 3.22 -14.01 4.26
CA ILE A 7 3.56 -14.53 2.92
C ILE A 7 3.49 -16.05 2.86
N LYS A 8 3.87 -16.76 3.93
CA LYS A 8 3.67 -18.22 4.01
C LYS A 8 2.19 -18.57 3.92
N LYS A 9 1.32 -17.87 4.64
CA LYS A 9 -0.13 -18.10 4.60
C LYS A 9 -0.71 -17.87 3.19
N ILE A 10 -0.33 -16.77 2.54
CA ILE A 10 -0.86 -16.40 1.22
C ILE A 10 -0.59 -17.48 0.17
N LYS A 11 0.54 -18.20 0.26
CA LYS A 11 0.87 -19.30 -0.67
C LYS A 11 -0.15 -20.43 -0.67
N ASP A 12 -0.86 -20.63 0.45
CA ASP A 12 -1.86 -21.68 0.61
C ASP A 12 -3.29 -21.16 0.41
N MET A 13 -3.47 -19.85 0.17
CA MET A 13 -4.79 -19.23 -0.03
C MET A 13 -5.28 -19.40 -1.47
N PRO A 14 -6.57 -19.73 -1.68
CA PRO A 14 -7.14 -19.84 -3.01
C PRO A 14 -7.14 -18.49 -3.73
N ASN A 15 -6.92 -18.52 -5.05
CA ASN A 15 -6.92 -17.33 -5.91
C ASN A 15 -5.87 -16.27 -5.54
N CYS A 16 -4.84 -16.65 -4.79
CA CYS A 16 -3.68 -15.83 -4.48
C CYS A 16 -2.43 -16.36 -5.18
N LEU A 17 -1.49 -15.48 -5.48
CA LEU A 17 -0.20 -15.83 -6.07
C LEU A 17 0.90 -15.00 -5.42
N VAL A 18 1.96 -15.66 -4.96
CA VAL A 18 3.17 -15.00 -4.45
C VAL A 18 4.26 -15.14 -5.51
N PHE A 19 4.84 -14.02 -5.95
CA PHE A 19 5.94 -14.04 -6.90
C PHE A 19 7.28 -14.27 -6.18
N PRO A 20 8.26 -14.93 -6.83
CA PRO A 20 9.60 -15.05 -6.26
C PRO A 20 10.22 -13.65 -6.06
N PRO A 21 11.16 -13.48 -5.10
CA PRO A 21 11.90 -12.23 -4.91
C PRO A 21 12.53 -11.74 -6.22
N ASP A 22 12.43 -10.43 -6.48
CA ASP A 22 12.98 -9.78 -7.67
C ASP A 22 13.71 -8.46 -7.34
N GLY A 23 14.39 -8.46 -6.19
CA GLY A 23 15.09 -7.31 -5.64
C GLY A 23 14.25 -6.44 -4.71
N VAL A 24 14.80 -5.31 -4.32
CA VAL A 24 14.17 -4.34 -3.41
C VAL A 24 13.88 -3.03 -4.16
N PRO A 25 12.79 -2.33 -3.82
CA PRO A 25 12.45 -1.05 -4.43
C PRO A 25 13.58 -0.03 -4.36
N LYS A 26 13.68 0.81 -5.38
CA LYS A 26 14.54 2.00 -5.38
C LYS A 26 13.69 3.22 -5.07
N THR A 27 14.11 4.00 -4.09
CA THR A 27 13.47 5.24 -3.66
C THR A 27 14.26 6.45 -4.15
N GLU A 28 13.58 7.60 -4.31
CA GLU A 28 14.25 8.86 -4.62
C GLU A 28 14.95 9.46 -3.37
N GLY A 29 16.12 10.06 -3.59
CA GLY A 29 16.86 10.79 -2.57
C GLY A 29 17.35 9.89 -1.42
N ASN A 30 17.11 10.34 -0.19
CA ASN A 30 17.52 9.64 1.04
C ASN A 30 16.33 8.96 1.75
N LEU A 31 15.23 8.71 1.04
CA LEU A 31 14.06 8.05 1.62
C LEU A 31 14.36 6.57 1.83
N GLU A 32 14.12 6.08 3.04
CA GLU A 32 14.32 4.68 3.40
C GLU A 32 12.99 3.93 3.37
N LEU A 33 13.03 2.67 2.94
CA LEU A 33 11.88 1.78 3.07
C LEU A 33 11.59 1.50 4.56
N PRO A 34 10.30 1.34 4.94
CA PRO A 34 9.95 0.72 6.20
C PRO A 34 10.56 -0.68 6.28
N ALA A 35 10.99 -1.07 7.49
CA ALA A 35 11.66 -2.36 7.69
C ALA A 35 10.80 -3.55 7.23
N ASP A 36 9.48 -3.47 7.39
CA ASP A 36 8.56 -4.52 6.97
C ASP A 36 8.31 -4.57 5.45
N VAL A 37 8.46 -3.45 4.73
CA VAL A 37 8.51 -3.42 3.27
C VAL A 37 9.81 -4.07 2.76
N GLN A 38 10.95 -3.77 3.41
CA GLN A 38 12.21 -4.41 3.09
C GLN A 38 12.15 -5.93 3.30
N ASP A 39 11.67 -6.37 4.47
CA ASP A 39 11.49 -7.79 4.80
C ASP A 39 10.57 -8.51 3.81
N PHE A 40 9.55 -7.83 3.27
CA PHE A 40 8.65 -8.38 2.26
C PHE A 40 9.37 -8.65 0.94
N TYR A 41 10.08 -7.66 0.41
CA TYR A 41 10.76 -7.78 -0.87
C TYR A 41 11.99 -8.70 -0.83
N GLU A 42 12.56 -8.94 0.35
CA GLU A 42 13.56 -10.00 0.56
C GLU A 42 12.99 -11.41 0.35
N VAL A 43 11.68 -11.62 0.54
CA VAL A 43 11.06 -12.96 0.51
C VAL A 43 10.07 -13.18 -0.63
N CYS A 44 9.63 -12.12 -1.33
CA CYS A 44 8.80 -12.22 -2.53
C CYS A 44 8.90 -10.96 -3.40
N GLY A 45 8.55 -11.06 -4.69
CA GLY A 45 8.61 -9.97 -5.67
C GLY A 45 7.26 -9.31 -5.91
N GLY A 46 6.36 -9.32 -4.93
CA GLY A 46 4.96 -8.92 -5.09
C GLY A 46 3.98 -10.07 -4.90
N VAL A 47 2.70 -9.74 -4.82
CA VAL A 47 1.62 -10.68 -4.53
C VAL A 47 0.36 -10.30 -5.28
N LYS A 48 -0.35 -11.27 -5.85
CA LYS A 48 -1.73 -11.12 -6.30
C LYS A 48 -2.66 -11.72 -5.27
N LEU A 49 -3.60 -10.94 -4.75
CA LEU A 49 -4.59 -11.38 -3.78
C LEU A 49 -5.96 -11.51 -4.45
N PHE A 50 -6.66 -12.61 -4.17
CA PHE A 50 -8.07 -12.86 -4.50
C PHE A 50 -8.47 -12.53 -5.95
N GLN A 51 -7.70 -12.99 -6.95
CA GLN A 51 -7.83 -12.59 -8.35
C GLN A 51 -9.17 -12.94 -9.04
N ASN A 52 -10.00 -13.77 -8.41
CA ASN A 52 -11.33 -14.14 -8.88
C ASN A 52 -12.46 -13.43 -8.10
N ALA A 53 -12.13 -12.48 -7.22
CA ALA A 53 -13.08 -11.67 -6.47
C ALA A 53 -13.25 -10.27 -7.09
N ASP A 54 -14.35 -9.60 -6.75
CA ASP A 54 -14.63 -8.23 -7.20
C ASP A 54 -13.60 -7.23 -6.65
N TYR A 55 -13.14 -7.45 -5.41
CA TYR A 55 -12.15 -6.61 -4.72
C TYR A 55 -10.80 -7.31 -4.65
N LYS A 56 -10.31 -7.71 -5.84
CA LYS A 56 -8.93 -8.20 -6.00
C LYS A 56 -7.93 -7.06 -5.79
N ILE A 57 -6.72 -7.40 -5.36
CA ILE A 57 -5.65 -6.41 -5.21
C ILE A 57 -4.29 -7.04 -5.45
N ASN A 58 -3.36 -6.26 -6.00
CA ASN A 58 -2.00 -6.67 -6.28
C ASN A 58 -1.06 -5.83 -5.41
N ILE A 59 -0.19 -6.47 -4.63
CA ILE A 59 0.98 -5.82 -4.06
C ILE A 59 2.03 -5.76 -5.16
N VAL A 60 2.43 -4.54 -5.52
CA VAL A 60 3.24 -4.27 -6.71
C VAL A 60 4.63 -4.89 -6.63
N PRO A 61 5.23 -5.27 -7.77
CA PRO A 61 6.62 -5.69 -7.81
C PRO A 61 7.58 -4.51 -7.50
N PRO A 62 8.85 -4.77 -7.15
CA PRO A 62 9.80 -3.73 -6.75
C PRO A 62 9.95 -2.57 -7.74
N GLN A 63 9.77 -2.84 -9.04
CA GLN A 63 9.93 -1.85 -10.11
C GLN A 63 8.71 -0.94 -10.28
N GLU A 64 7.57 -1.34 -9.72
CA GLU A 64 6.31 -0.58 -9.72
C GLU A 64 6.05 0.09 -8.35
N PHE A 65 6.92 -0.15 -7.37
CA PHE A 65 6.98 0.63 -6.14
C PHE A 65 7.63 2.00 -6.42
N ILE A 66 6.84 2.92 -6.96
CA ILE A 66 7.27 4.24 -7.44
C ILE A 66 6.45 5.35 -6.79
N MET A 67 6.91 6.60 -6.90
CA MET A 67 6.18 7.75 -6.36
C MET A 67 4.75 7.82 -6.90
N ALA A 68 3.80 8.04 -6.01
CA ALA A 68 2.38 8.04 -6.32
C ALA A 68 1.96 9.28 -7.11
N ASN A 69 2.37 10.47 -6.68
CA ASN A 69 1.88 11.72 -7.27
C ASN A 69 2.10 11.81 -8.79
N PRO A 70 3.31 11.54 -9.33
CA PRO A 70 3.52 11.60 -10.79
C PRO A 70 2.66 10.61 -11.57
N MET A 71 2.27 9.50 -10.94
CA MET A 71 1.43 8.47 -11.57
C MET A 71 -0.06 8.82 -11.50
N ILE A 72 -0.53 9.38 -10.38
CA ILE A 72 -1.95 9.59 -10.11
C ILE A 72 -2.40 10.99 -10.56
N VAL A 73 -1.62 12.03 -10.23
CA VAL A 73 -1.97 13.44 -10.52
C VAL A 73 -1.11 14.08 -11.61
N GLY A 74 -0.01 13.43 -12.03
CA GLY A 74 0.84 13.89 -13.14
C GLY A 74 1.91 14.91 -12.75
N GLU A 75 2.06 15.21 -11.47
CA GLU A 75 3.08 16.10 -10.92
C GLU A 75 3.63 15.57 -9.60
N LYS A 76 4.78 16.07 -9.11
CA LYS A 76 5.38 15.60 -7.84
C LYS A 76 4.69 16.14 -6.59
N CYS A 77 4.02 17.30 -6.68
CA CYS A 77 3.50 18.06 -5.54
C CYS A 77 4.51 18.25 -4.39
N GLU A 78 5.74 18.71 -4.67
CA GLU A 78 6.88 18.70 -3.72
C GLU A 78 6.63 19.40 -2.36
N SER A 79 5.63 20.30 -2.30
CA SER A 79 5.22 20.99 -1.07
C SER A 79 4.20 20.23 -0.22
N ASP A 80 3.60 19.17 -0.75
CA ASP A 80 2.59 18.37 -0.08
C ASP A 80 3.17 17.10 0.53
N ILE A 81 2.59 16.61 1.62
CA ILE A 81 3.07 15.38 2.27
C ILE A 81 2.94 14.14 1.39
N SER A 82 2.01 14.14 0.43
CA SER A 82 1.85 13.08 -0.56
C SER A 82 3.07 12.93 -1.48
N SER A 83 3.95 13.94 -1.57
CA SER A 83 5.20 13.82 -2.34
C SER A 83 6.15 12.73 -1.84
N TYR A 84 5.94 12.24 -0.62
CA TYR A 84 6.68 11.12 -0.03
C TYR A 84 5.96 9.77 -0.16
N TRP A 85 4.81 9.72 -0.82
CA TRP A 85 4.00 8.51 -0.94
C TRP A 85 4.39 7.69 -2.16
N TYR A 86 4.45 6.38 -1.98
CA TYR A 86 4.81 5.41 -3.01
C TYR A 86 3.66 4.44 -3.22
N ILE A 87 3.45 4.03 -4.47
CA ILE A 87 2.50 2.96 -4.80
C ILE A 87 2.99 1.67 -4.15
N VAL A 88 2.12 1.03 -3.37
CA VAL A 88 2.39 -0.26 -2.75
C VAL A 88 1.43 -1.34 -3.23
N ALA A 89 0.26 -0.94 -3.71
CA ALA A 89 -0.71 -1.85 -4.31
C ALA A 89 -1.55 -1.18 -5.41
N ASP A 90 -2.10 -1.99 -6.31
CA ASP A 90 -3.08 -1.60 -7.32
C ASP A 90 -4.22 -2.62 -7.42
N ASP A 91 -5.38 -2.20 -7.90
CA ASP A 91 -6.53 -3.09 -8.15
C ASP A 91 -6.55 -3.72 -9.56
N GLY A 92 -5.58 -3.35 -10.41
CA GLY A 92 -5.50 -3.71 -11.82
C GLY A 92 -6.41 -2.91 -12.76
N ASN A 93 -7.16 -1.93 -12.25
CA ASN A 93 -8.05 -1.05 -13.01
C ASN A 93 -7.67 0.43 -12.89
N GLY A 94 -6.52 0.74 -12.31
CA GLY A 94 -6.00 2.11 -12.20
C GLY A 94 -6.25 2.77 -10.85
N GLU A 95 -6.74 2.03 -9.86
CA GLU A 95 -6.83 2.50 -8.48
C GLU A 95 -5.65 1.98 -7.65
N PHE A 96 -5.14 2.83 -6.74
CA PHE A 96 -3.91 2.56 -6.02
C PHE A 96 -4.08 2.65 -4.50
N LEU A 97 -3.30 1.85 -3.79
CA LEU A 97 -2.98 2.10 -2.39
C LEU A 97 -1.53 2.57 -2.30
N THR A 98 -1.28 3.49 -1.39
CA THR A 98 0.05 4.10 -1.24
C THR A 98 0.57 3.96 0.18
N ILE A 99 1.89 4.05 0.34
CA ILE A 99 2.58 4.06 1.62
C ILE A 99 3.46 5.30 1.76
N ASP A 100 3.45 5.93 2.93
CA ASP A 100 4.30 7.07 3.26
C ASP A 100 5.74 6.63 3.56
N LEU A 101 6.73 7.28 2.96
CA LEU A 101 8.14 7.11 3.31
C LEU A 101 8.71 8.29 4.13
N GLY A 102 7.90 9.32 4.38
CA GLY A 102 8.31 10.59 4.94
C GLY A 102 8.20 10.68 6.46
N GLY A 103 9.32 11.02 7.11
CA GLY A 103 9.35 11.47 8.50
C GLY A 103 8.63 10.56 9.51
N ASN A 104 7.81 11.16 10.37
CA ASN A 104 7.10 10.45 11.45
C ASN A 104 5.89 9.62 10.95
N ARG A 105 5.47 9.79 9.69
CA ARG A 105 4.37 9.04 9.08
C ARG A 105 4.85 7.79 8.34
N LYS A 106 6.17 7.59 8.24
CA LYS A 106 6.79 6.46 7.53
C LYS A 106 6.10 5.13 7.89
N GLY A 107 5.57 4.45 6.87
CA GLY A 107 4.87 3.17 6.98
C GLY A 107 3.34 3.26 6.96
N ARG A 108 2.75 4.44 7.14
CA ARG A 108 1.28 4.64 7.02
C ARG A 108 0.84 4.37 5.59
N CYS A 109 -0.27 3.67 5.44
CA CYS A 109 -0.86 3.32 4.16
C CYS A 109 -2.18 4.08 3.96
N TYR A 110 -2.45 4.50 2.74
CA TYR A 110 -3.60 5.34 2.40
C TYR A 110 -4.43 4.76 1.26
N ASP A 111 -5.74 5.02 1.32
CA ASP A 111 -6.65 4.89 0.19
C ASP A 111 -6.36 6.02 -0.80
N SER A 112 -5.68 5.69 -1.90
CA SER A 112 -5.16 6.64 -2.89
C SER A 112 -5.83 6.45 -4.24
N PHE A 113 -7.14 6.21 -4.21
CA PHE A 113 -7.95 6.22 -5.41
C PHE A 113 -7.90 7.61 -6.05
N TYR A 114 -8.10 7.67 -7.37
CA TYR A 114 -7.81 8.89 -8.13
C TYR A 114 -8.58 10.13 -7.61
N ASP A 115 -9.76 9.93 -7.04
CA ASP A 115 -10.66 10.99 -6.57
C ASP A 115 -10.32 11.55 -5.19
N ARG A 116 -9.39 10.93 -4.46
CA ARG A 116 -9.10 11.23 -3.05
C ARG A 116 -7.63 11.30 -2.69
N HIS A 117 -6.75 10.85 -3.59
CA HIS A 117 -5.31 10.85 -3.38
C HIS A 117 -4.77 12.27 -3.13
N GLY A 118 -4.19 12.48 -1.95
CA GLY A 118 -3.61 13.77 -1.57
C GLY A 118 -4.66 14.87 -1.31
N VAL A 119 -5.91 14.49 -1.07
CA VAL A 119 -7.01 15.41 -0.77
C VAL A 119 -7.26 15.45 0.73
N VAL A 120 -7.21 16.65 1.31
CA VAL A 120 -7.46 16.90 2.74
C VAL A 120 -8.87 16.44 3.12
N GLY A 121 -8.95 15.51 4.08
CA GLY A 121 -10.22 14.94 4.57
C GLY A 121 -10.73 13.73 3.78
N ASP A 122 -10.09 13.38 2.66
CA ASP A 122 -10.45 12.22 1.83
C ASP A 122 -9.28 11.22 1.66
N SER A 123 -8.07 11.54 2.14
CA SER A 123 -6.89 10.66 2.16
C SER A 123 -6.86 9.76 3.40
N LYS A 124 -7.86 8.87 3.50
CA LYS A 124 -8.06 7.98 4.65
C LYS A 124 -6.84 7.09 4.93
N ILE A 125 -6.43 7.03 6.19
CA ILE A 125 -5.45 6.04 6.68
C ILE A 125 -6.12 4.67 6.73
N ILE A 126 -5.54 3.68 6.05
CA ILE A 126 -6.07 2.31 5.96
C ILE A 126 -5.22 1.28 6.72
N ALA A 127 -3.99 1.63 7.07
CA ALA A 127 -3.11 0.88 7.98
C ALA A 127 -1.95 1.77 8.47
N PHE A 128 -1.36 1.48 9.64
CA PHE A 128 -0.19 2.20 10.16
C PHE A 128 1.14 1.55 9.77
N SER A 129 1.11 0.38 9.14
CA SER A 129 2.29 -0.32 8.63
C SER A 129 1.94 -1.19 7.43
N PHE A 130 2.94 -1.57 6.64
CA PHE A 130 2.75 -2.46 5.50
C PHE A 130 2.30 -3.86 5.95
N THR A 131 2.84 -4.36 7.07
CA THR A 131 2.41 -5.65 7.65
C THR A 131 0.94 -5.62 8.07
N GLU A 132 0.49 -4.52 8.67
CA GLU A 132 -0.93 -4.35 9.03
C GLU A 132 -1.82 -4.27 7.79
N LEU A 133 -1.40 -3.55 6.75
CA LEU A 133 -2.13 -3.51 5.48
C LEU A 133 -2.34 -4.93 4.93
N LEU A 134 -1.26 -5.72 4.82
CA LEU A 134 -1.33 -7.10 4.34
C LEU A 134 -2.26 -7.96 5.20
N ASP A 135 -2.14 -7.88 6.53
CA ASP A 135 -2.96 -8.67 7.45
C ASP A 135 -4.46 -8.33 7.29
N ARG A 136 -4.80 -7.05 7.17
CA ARG A 136 -6.19 -6.61 6.93
C ARG A 136 -6.71 -7.07 5.57
N LEU A 137 -5.90 -6.96 4.51
CA LEU A 137 -6.29 -7.41 3.17
C LEU A 137 -6.56 -8.91 3.12
N ILE A 138 -5.71 -9.75 3.74
CA ILE A 138 -5.93 -11.20 3.76
C ILE A 138 -7.13 -11.60 4.62
N GLN A 139 -7.38 -10.90 5.73
CA GLN A 139 -8.56 -11.12 6.59
C GLN A 139 -9.86 -10.69 5.91
N ASN A 140 -9.79 -9.71 4.99
CA ASN A 140 -10.94 -9.24 4.24
C ASN A 140 -11.32 -10.17 3.07
N GLU A 141 -10.47 -11.15 2.70
CA GLU A 141 -10.80 -12.22 1.75
C GLU A 141 -11.37 -11.76 0.39
N GLY A 142 -10.91 -10.61 -0.13
CA GLY A 142 -11.39 -10.04 -1.39
C GLY A 142 -12.86 -9.57 -1.35
N GLN A 143 -13.41 -9.36 -0.15
CA GLN A 143 -14.70 -8.68 0.06
C GLN A 143 -14.57 -7.17 -0.15
N TYR A 144 -15.70 -6.46 -0.05
CA TYR A 144 -15.75 -4.98 -0.08
C TYR A 144 -14.65 -4.36 0.77
N TRP A 145 -14.03 -3.27 0.30
CA TRP A 145 -12.90 -2.64 0.98
C TRP A 145 -13.20 -2.37 2.46
N TYR A 146 -12.40 -2.99 3.35
CA TYR A 146 -12.66 -2.95 4.79
C TYR A 146 -12.68 -1.53 5.35
N TRP A 147 -11.96 -0.60 4.73
CA TRP A 147 -11.87 0.80 5.16
C TRP A 147 -13.08 1.65 4.77
N LEU A 148 -13.94 1.12 3.90
CA LEU A 148 -15.23 1.70 3.54
C LEU A 148 -16.36 1.21 4.46
N ASN A 149 -16.06 0.34 5.42
CA ASN A 149 -16.98 0.03 6.52
C ASN A 149 -17.14 1.26 7.43
N GLU A 150 -18.38 1.59 7.79
CA GLU A 150 -18.72 2.76 8.64
C GLU A 150 -18.07 2.74 10.03
N HIS A 151 -17.72 1.56 10.54
CA HIS A 151 -17.05 1.39 11.83
C HIS A 151 -15.52 1.44 11.72
N PHE A 152 -14.97 1.46 10.51
CA PHE A 152 -13.53 1.60 10.30
C PHE A 152 -13.13 3.07 10.24
N ASN A 153 -12.26 3.48 11.15
CA ASN A 153 -11.65 4.80 11.13
C ASN A 153 -10.26 4.79 11.78
N LEU A 154 -9.24 5.18 11.03
CA LEU A 154 -7.87 5.42 11.53
C LEU A 154 -7.45 6.89 11.37
N GLY A 155 -8.38 7.78 10.99
CA GLY A 155 -8.11 9.17 10.65
C GLY A 155 -7.77 9.39 9.18
N ASP A 156 -7.43 10.64 8.88
CA ASP A 156 -7.00 11.13 7.58
C ASP A 156 -5.50 11.47 7.60
N ALA A 157 -4.85 11.39 6.43
CA ALA A 157 -3.42 11.70 6.30
C ALA A 157 -3.08 13.14 6.75
N TYR A 158 -4.04 14.06 6.70
CA TYR A 158 -3.87 15.47 7.00
C TYR A 158 -4.33 15.87 8.42
N ASP A 159 -4.87 14.95 9.22
CA ASP A 159 -5.36 15.25 10.59
C ASP A 159 -4.27 15.78 11.54
N GLU A 160 -3.01 15.40 11.29
CA GLU A 160 -1.85 15.77 12.12
C GLU A 160 -0.97 16.85 11.45
N ILE A 161 -1.53 17.59 10.49
CA ILE A 161 -0.83 18.65 9.77
C ILE A 161 -1.46 19.99 10.13
N ASP A 162 -0.64 20.87 10.71
CA ASP A 162 -1.00 22.26 11.02
C ASP A 162 -1.05 23.14 9.77
#